data_AF-A0A218QMT3-F1
#
_entry.id   AF-A0A218QMT3-F1
#
_cell.length_a   1.000
_cell.length_b   1.000
_cell.length_c   1.000
_cell.angle_alpha   90.00
_cell.angle_beta   90.00
_cell.angle_gamma   90.00
#
_symmetry.space_group_name_H-M   'P 1'
#
loop_
_entity.id
_entity.type
_entity.pdbx_description
1 polymer ?
#
loop_
_entity_poly.entity_id
_entity_poly.type
_entity_poly.pdbx_seq_one_letter_code
_entity_poly.pdbx_strand_id
1 'polypeptide(L)' 'MLKKKLQGEENTYRIRVGDYRVIYDIFDDILLVKIVDVGHRSKVYKDET' A
#
# COMPACT_ATOMS: atom_id res chain seq x y z
N MET A 1 7.24 10.20 -9.65
CA MET A 1 7.03 8.75 -9.65
C MET A 1 8.30 8.11 -9.10
N LEU A 2 8.35 7.80 -7.80
CA LEU A 2 9.52 7.17 -7.17
C LEU A 2 9.06 5.86 -6.55
N LYS A 3 9.32 4.74 -7.24
CA LYS A 3 9.15 3.38 -6.69
C LYS A 3 10.35 3.10 -5.79
N LYS A 4 10.24 3.42 -4.50
CA LYS A 4 11.24 3.00 -3.49
C LYS A 4 10.81 1.63 -2.99
N LYS A 5 11.57 0.58 -3.34
CA LYS A 5 11.41 -0.78 -2.82
C LYS A 5 11.65 -0.72 -1.30
N LEU A 6 10.70 -1.19 -0.50
CA LEU A 6 10.91 -1.34 0.94
C LEU A 6 11.84 -2.55 1.13
N GLN A 7 12.94 -2.37 1.85
CA GLN A 7 13.84 -3.46 2.20
C GLN A 7 13.13 -4.34 3.23
N GLY A 8 12.79 -5.58 2.89
CA GLY A 8 12.31 -6.59 3.85
C GLY A 8 11.27 -7.58 3.32
N GLU A 9 10.51 -7.23 2.28
CA GLU A 9 9.48 -8.12 1.72
C GLU A 9 9.60 -8.14 0.19
N GLU A 10 9.92 -9.31 -0.36
CA GLU A 10 10.25 -9.46 -1.80
C GLU A 10 9.11 -9.05 -2.74
N ASN A 11 7.86 -9.13 -2.26
CA ASN A 11 6.65 -8.96 -3.04
C ASN A 11 5.78 -7.76 -2.66
N THR A 12 6.25 -6.88 -1.76
CA THR A 12 5.42 -5.78 -1.26
C THR A 12 5.57 -4.51 -2.08
N TYR A 13 4.45 -4.02 -2.59
CA TYR A 13 4.35 -2.85 -3.43
C TYR A 13 3.44 -1.79 -2.81
N ARG A 14 3.57 -0.56 -3.32
CA ARG A 14 2.72 0.57 -2.92
C ARG A 14 2.22 1.34 -4.13
N ILE A 15 0.92 1.56 -4.19
CA ILE A 15 0.26 2.37 -5.22
C ILE A 15 -0.51 3.52 -4.60
N ARG A 16 -0.66 4.61 -5.37
CA ARG A 16 -1.51 5.75 -5.03
C ARG A 16 -2.80 5.67 -5.83
N VAL A 17 -3.93 5.72 -5.14
CA VAL A 17 -5.26 5.76 -5.74
C VAL A 17 -5.98 6.97 -5.17
N GLY A 18 -6.04 8.06 -5.94
CA GLY A 18 -6.53 9.35 -5.45
C GLY A 18 -5.77 9.84 -4.21
N ASP A 19 -6.50 9.95 -3.10
CA ASP A 19 -5.97 10.34 -1.79
C ASP A 19 -5.61 9.15 -0.89
N TYR A 20 -5.61 7.91 -1.39
CA TYR A 20 -5.21 6.74 -0.63
C TYR A 20 -3.83 6.23 -1.05
N ARG A 21 -3.13 5.62 -0.08
CA ARG A 21 -1.97 4.77 -0.30
C ARG A 21 -2.38 3.34 0.02
N VAL A 22 -2.17 2.45 -0.94
CA VAL A 22 -2.44 1.02 -0.80
C VAL A 22 -1.11 0.30 -0.77
N ILE A 23 -0.93 -0.57 0.23
CA ILE A 23 0.17 -1.54 0.31
C ILE A 23 -0.39 -2.90 -0.09
N TYR A 24 0.27 -3.58 -1.01
CA TYR A 24 -0.21 -4.85 -1.55
C TYR A 24 0.94 -5.76 -1.97
N ASP A 25 0.67 -7.06 -1.95
CA ASP A 25 1.57 -8.10 -2.42
C ASP A 25 1.07 -8.68 -3.74
N ILE A 26 2.00 -9.05 -4.63
CA ILE A 26 1.71 -9.79 -5.86
C ILE A 26 2.25 -11.22 -5.72
N PHE A 27 1.42 -12.21 -6.02
CA PHE A 27 1.77 -13.63 -6.14
C PHE A 27 1.45 -14.09 -7.57
N ASP A 28 2.46 -14.02 -8.45
CA ASP A 28 2.30 -14.28 -9.89
C ASP A 28 2.03 -15.76 -10.21
N ASP A 29 2.48 -16.67 -9.35
CA ASP A 29 2.30 -18.12 -9.47
C ASP A 29 0.84 -18.57 -9.37
N ILE A 30 0.04 -17.83 -8.61
CA ILE A 30 -1.39 -18.11 -8.39
C ILE A 30 -2.31 -16.97 -8.88
N LEU A 31 -1.77 -15.99 -9.62
CA LEU A 31 -2.49 -14.81 -10.11
C LEU A 31 -3.28 -14.09 -8.99
N LEU A 32 -2.65 -13.91 -7.83
CA LEU A 32 -3.28 -13.29 -6.66
C LEU A 32 -2.63 -11.94 -6.33
N VAL A 33 -3.46 -10.94 -6.08
CA VAL A 33 -3.05 -9.66 -5.49
C VAL A 33 -3.66 -9.54 -4.10
N LYS A 34 -2.82 -9.51 -3.07
CA LYS A 34 -3.26 -9.43 -1.66
C LYS A 34 -3.08 -8.01 -1.16
N ILE A 35 -4.16 -7.37 -0.71
CA ILE A 35 -4.08 -6.04 -0.09
C ILE A 35 -3.65 -6.21 1.38
N VAL A 36 -2.56 -5.55 1.77
CA VAL A 36 -1.99 -5.62 3.12
C VAL A 36 -2.51 -4.48 3.98
N ASP A 37 -2.54 -3.25 3.45
CA ASP A 37 -3.03 -2.07 4.17
C ASP A 37 -3.56 -1.00 3.20
N VAL A 38 -4.49 -0.18 3.68
CA VAL A 38 -5.05 0.97 2.96
C VAL A 38 -5.12 2.17 3.90
N GLY A 39 -4.36 3.21 3.59
CA GLY A 39 -4.31 4.44 4.38
C GLY A 39 -4.70 5.67 3.58
N HIS A 40 -5.56 6.53 4.13
CA HIS A 40 -5.81 7.85 3.57
C HIS A 40 -4.58 8.75 3.73
N ARG A 41 -4.26 9.59 2.73
CA ARG A 41 -3.05 10.42 2.73
C ARG A 41 -3.08 11.48 3.82
N SER A 42 -4.28 11.85 4.27
CA SER A 42 -4.53 12.86 5.29
C SER A 42 -4.82 12.26 6.66
N LYS A 43 -4.23 11.10 7.02
CA LYS A 43 -4.14 10.64 8.42
C LYS A 43 -3.31 11.66 9.23
N VAL A 44 -3.90 12.83 9.46
CA VAL A 44 -3.43 13.96 10.27
C VAL A 44 -4.60 14.58 11.03
N TYR A 45 -5.88 14.29 10.73
CA TYR A 45 -6.97 14.83 11.54
C TYR A 45 -8.14 13.86 11.79
N LYS A 46 -8.45 13.76 13.09
CA LYS A 46 -9.69 13.33 13.77
C LYS A 46 -9.86 11.85 14.12
N ASP A 47 -9.53 11.56 15.38
CA ASP A 47 -10.56 11.28 16.40
C ASP A 47 -10.15 11.98 17.71
N GLU A 48 -10.47 13.28 17.78
CA GLU A 48 -10.81 13.93 19.06
C GLU A 48 -12.34 14.02 19.04
N THR A 49 -13.02 13.04 19.61
CA THR A 49 -14.32 13.21 20.28
C THR A 49 -14.53 12.07 21.26
#